data_AF-A0AAU5LUI0-F1
#
_entry.id   AF-A0AAU5LUI0-F1
#
_cell.length_a   1.000
_cell.length_b   1.000
_cell.length_c   1.000
_cell.angle_alpha   90.00
_cell.angle_beta   90.00
_cell.angle_gamma   90.00
#
_symmetry.space_group_name_H-M   'P 1'
#
loop_
_entity.id
_entity.type
_entity.pdbx_description
1 polymer ?
#
loop_
_entity_poly.entity_id
_entity_poly.type
_entity_poly.pdbx_seq_one_letter_code
_entity_poly.pdbx_strand_id
1 'polypeptide(L)' 'MEPYRATTRRHLATSPFKPPVREPLKVFAPGDRVSHDREGLGTVAAVEEGIAVLVDFGPNRIRVLAPFAKLHLL' A
#
# COMPACT_ATOMS: atom_id res chain seq x y z
N MET A 1 -0.19 -35.82 -6.88
CA MET A 1 1.18 -35.28 -6.71
C MET A 1 1.00 -33.86 -6.21
N GLU A 2 0.96 -33.68 -4.89
CA GLU A 2 0.65 -32.38 -4.26
C GLU A 2 1.87 -31.46 -4.39
N PRO A 3 1.75 -30.24 -4.96
CA PRO A 3 2.90 -29.36 -5.09
C PRO A 3 3.32 -28.88 -3.69
N TYR A 4 4.51 -29.32 -3.27
CA TYR A 4 5.21 -28.81 -2.10
C TYR A 4 5.21 -27.28 -2.12
N ARG A 5 4.41 -26.66 -1.24
CA ARG A 5 4.45 -25.21 -1.04
C ARG A 5 5.74 -24.86 -0.31
N ALA A 6 6.69 -24.30 -1.05
CA ALA A 6 7.87 -23.68 -0.46
C ALA A 6 7.43 -22.62 0.56
N THR A 7 7.66 -22.90 1.84
CA THR A 7 7.42 -21.96 2.93
C THR A 7 8.53 -20.92 2.94
N THR A 8 8.17 -19.63 2.92
CA THR A 8 9.13 -18.53 3.01
C THR A 8 10.01 -18.72 4.25
N ARG A 9 11.31 -19.01 4.05
CA ARG A 9 12.26 -19.24 5.14
C ARG A 9 12.39 -17.97 5.99
N ARG A 10 12.23 -18.11 7.31
CA ARG A 10 12.46 -17.04 8.28
C ARG A 10 13.94 -16.67 8.31
N HIS A 11 14.26 -15.37 8.32
CA HIS A 11 15.62 -14.89 8.58
C HIS A 11 16.05 -15.29 9.99
N LEU A 12 17.21 -15.94 10.10
CA LEU A 12 17.84 -16.30 11.37
C LEU A 12 18.52 -15.07 12.00
N ALA A 13 18.47 -14.95 13.32
CA ALA A 13 19.03 -13.81 14.07
C ALA A 13 20.55 -13.63 13.90
N THR A 14 21.28 -14.71 13.60
CA THR A 14 22.73 -14.73 13.35
C THR A 14 23.10 -14.56 11.87
N SER A 15 22.13 -14.31 10.99
CA SER A 15 22.40 -14.21 9.56
C SER A 15 23.16 -12.92 9.22
N PRO A 16 24.30 -13.01 8.52
CA PRO A 16 25.01 -11.83 8.02
C PRO A 16 24.30 -11.16 6.83
N PHE A 17 23.28 -11.80 6.25
CA PHE A 17 22.52 -11.26 5.13
C PHE A 17 21.40 -10.32 5.58
N LYS A 18 21.35 -9.13 4.99
CA LYS A 18 20.34 -8.10 5.26
C LYS A 18 18.93 -8.64 4.97
N PRO A 19 17.96 -8.47 5.90
CA PRO A 19 16.57 -8.83 5.63
C PRO A 19 16.00 -8.00 4.48
N PRO A 20 15.02 -8.53 3.73
CA PRO A 20 14.34 -7.75 2.70
C PRO A 20 13.70 -6.52 3.34
N VAL A 21 14.13 -5.34 2.88
CA VAL A 21 13.58 -4.06 3.29
C VAL A 21 12.14 -4.01 2.78
N ARG A 22 11.18 -3.79 3.69
CA ARG A 22 9.80 -3.52 3.29
C ARG A 22 9.83 -2.29 2.38
N GLU A 23 9.27 -2.43 1.19
CA GLU A 23 9.19 -1.34 0.22
C GLU A 23 8.58 -0.12 0.91
N PRO A 24 9.15 1.08 0.70
CA PRO A 24 8.61 2.29 1.31
C PRO A 24 7.16 2.43 0.88
N LEU A 25 6.28 2.57 1.88
CA LEU A 25 4.87 2.83 1.64
C LEU A 25 4.76 4.09 0.80
N LYS A 26 4.00 4.01 -0.28
CA LYS A 26 3.79 5.14 -1.18
C LYS A 26 3.19 6.29 -0.35
N VAL A 27 3.94 7.38 -0.23
CA VAL A 27 3.52 8.56 0.51
C VAL A 27 2.64 9.38 -0.42
N PHE A 28 1.47 9.76 0.08
CA PHE A 28 0.54 10.65 -0.60
C PHE A 28 0.49 11.96 0.18
N ALA A 29 0.18 13.07 -0.48
CA ALA A 29 -0.09 14.34 0.18
C ALA A 29 -1.59 14.70 0.08
N PRO A 30 -2.17 15.37 1.09
CA PRO A 30 -3.52 15.93 0.95
C PRO A 30 -3.56 16.91 -0.23
N GLY A 31 -4.53 16.73 -1.12
CA GLY A 31 -4.66 17.48 -2.38
C GLY A 31 -4.12 16.77 -3.62
N ASP A 32 -3.38 15.67 -3.47
CA ASP A 32 -2.92 14.89 -4.63
C ASP A 32 -4.09 14.24 -5.37
N ARG A 33 -3.99 14.21 -6.70
CA ARG A 33 -4.90 13.41 -7.53
C ARG A 33 -4.43 11.96 -7.55
N VAL A 34 -5.37 11.08 -7.30
CA VAL A 34 -5.13 9.64 -7.24
C VAL A 34 -6.16 8.90 -8.07
N SER A 35 -5.74 7.82 -8.70
CA SER A 35 -6.59 6.88 -9.41
C SER A 35 -6.69 5.59 -8.62
N HIS A 36 -7.92 5.19 -8.30
CA HIS A 36 -8.23 3.90 -7.69
C HIS A 36 -8.84 2.97 -8.74
N ASP A 37 -8.32 1.75 -8.82
CA ASP A 37 -8.67 0.78 -9.86
C ASP A 37 -10.18 0.48 -9.97
N ARG A 38 -10.92 0.54 -8.85
CA ARG A 38 -12.38 0.28 -8.82
C ARG A 38 -13.26 1.53 -8.85
N GLU A 39 -12.77 2.65 -8.32
CA GLU A 39 -13.61 3.82 -8.03
C GLU A 39 -13.29 4.99 -8.97
N GLY A 40 -12.22 4.88 -9.74
CA GLY A 40 -11.80 5.90 -10.70
C GLY A 40 -10.93 6.97 -10.07
N LEU A 41 -11.17 8.22 -10.44
CA LEU A 41 -10.35 9.36 -10.07
C LEU A 41 -10.85 10.00 -8.78
N GLY A 42 -9.94 10.25 -7.84
CA GLY A 42 -10.21 10.91 -6.57
C GLY A 42 -9.11 11.88 -6.18
N THR A 43 -9.39 12.67 -5.15
CA THR A 43 -8.41 13.58 -4.55
C THR A 43 -8.16 13.14 -3.11
N VAL A 44 -6.90 13.15 -2.68
CA VAL A 44 -6.55 12.79 -1.31
C VAL A 44 -7.07 13.87 -0.36
N ALA A 45 -8.00 13.50 0.52
CA ALA A 45 -8.57 14.39 1.52
C ALA A 45 -7.73 14.42 2.81
N ALA A 46 -7.20 13.27 3.22
CA ALA A 46 -6.33 13.15 4.38
C ALA A 46 -5.37 11.96 4.22
N VAL A 47 -4.20 12.06 4.83
CA VAL A 47 -3.17 11.02 4.78
C VAL A 47 -2.80 10.65 6.20
N GLU A 48 -2.89 9.37 6.53
CA GLU A 48 -2.28 8.77 7.71
C GLU A 48 -1.00 8.07 7.25
N GLU A 49 0.12 8.77 7.40
CA GLU A 49 1.44 8.33 6.95
C GLU A 49 1.75 6.92 7.48
N GLY A 50 1.86 5.96 6.56
CA GLY A 50 2.18 4.58 6.88
C GLY A 50 1.02 3.70 7.36
N ILE A 51 -0.21 4.22 7.43
CA ILE A 51 -1.38 3.48 7.93
C ILE A 51 -2.51 3.45 6.89
N ALA A 52 -3.01 4.62 6.48
CA ALA A 52 -4.17 4.74 5.60
C ALA A 52 -4.16 6.05 4.83
N VAL A 53 -4.88 6.11 3.71
CA VAL A 53 -5.15 7.34 2.98
C VAL A 53 -6.65 7.47 2.80
N LEU A 54 -7.19 8.64 3.11
CA LEU A 54 -8.57 8.99 2.86
C LEU A 54 -8.65 9.72 1.52
N VAL A 55 -9.32 9.09 0.56
CA VAL A 55 -9.53 9.66 -0.77
C VAL A 55 -10.99 10.04 -0.92
N ASP A 56 -11.22 11.26 -1.39
CA ASP A 56 -12.52 11.77 -1.77
C ASP A 56 -12.72 11.59 -3.28
N PHE A 57 -13.70 10.77 -3.65
CA PHE A 57 -14.09 10.53 -5.05
C PHE A 57 -15.28 11.42 -5.47
N GLY A 58 -15.73 12.34 -4.62
CA GLY A 58 -16.97 13.11 -4.80
C GLY A 58 -18.12 12.54 -3.97
N PRO A 59 -18.88 11.53 -4.44
CA PRO A 59 -20.01 10.98 -3.71
C PRO A 59 -19.60 10.00 -2.61
N ASN A 60 -18.40 9.40 -2.71
CA ASN A 60 -17.88 8.42 -1.76
C ASN A 60 -16.50 8.84 -1.25
N ARG A 61 -16.31 8.74 0.06
CA ARG A 61 -14.98 8.84 0.70
C ARG A 61 -14.52 7.45 1.07
N ILE A 62 -13.33 7.07 0.61
CA ILE A 62 -12.80 5.73 0.84
C ILE A 62 -11.51 5.84 1.61
N ARG A 63 -11.44 5.07 2.68
CA ARG A 63 -10.24 4.85 3.45
C ARG A 63 -9.51 3.65 2.87
N VAL A 64 -8.34 3.87 2.30
CA VAL A 64 -7.48 2.82 1.75
C VAL A 64 -6.35 2.57 2.72
N LEU A 65 -6.21 1.33 3.20
CA LEU A 65 -5.15 0.93 4.13
C LEU A 65 -3.87 0.58 3.37
N ALA A 66 -2.72 0.79 4.01
CA ALA A 66 -1.44 0.27 3.53
C ALA A 66 -1.54 -1.24 3.24
N PRO A 67 -0.98 -1.76 2.13
CA PRO A 67 0.06 -1.18 1.27
C PRO A 67 -0.41 -0.39 0.03
N PHE A 68 -1.62 0.18 0.02
CA PHE A 68 -2.12 1.03 -1.09
C PHE A 68 -2.04 0.37 -2.48
N ALA A 69 -2.16 -0.96 -2.57
CA ALA A 69 -1.87 -1.73 -3.79
C ALA A 69 -2.72 -1.38 -5.02
N LYS A 70 -3.85 -0.68 -4.82
CA LYS A 70 -4.80 -0.30 -5.89
C LYS A 70 -4.85 1.21 -6.14
N LEU A 71 -3.90 1.96 -5.55
CA LEU A 71 -3.90 3.41 -5.54
C LEU A 71 -2.70 3.93 -6.32
N HIS A 72 -2.99 4.64 -7.40
CA HIS A 72 -2.01 5.19 -8.31
C HIS A 72 -2.02 6.71 -8.18
N LEU A 73 -0.87 7.29 -7.86
CA LEU A 73 -0.69 8.74 -7.93
C LEU A 73 -0.68 9.16 -9.40
N LEU A 74 -1.37 10.25 -9.74
CA LEU A 74 -1.40 10.86 -11.07
C LEU A 74 -0.46 12.06 -11.16
#